data_AF-A0A5K1EDZ0-F1
#
_entry.id   AF-A0A5K1EDZ0-F1
#
_cell.length_a   1.000
_cell.length_b   1.000
_cell.length_c   1.000
_cell.angle_alpha   90.00
_cell.angle_beta   90.00
_cell.angle_gamma   90.00
#
_symmetry.space_group_name_H-M   'P 1'
#
loop_
_entity.id
_entity.type
_entity.pdbx_description
1 polymer ?
#
loop_
_entity_poly.entity_id
_entity_poly.type
_entity_poly.pdbx_seq_one_letter_code
_entity_poly.pdbx_strand_id
1 'polypeptide(L)' 'IPGDGRCLFRSVAHGACLVSGKLPPNENLQQELADELRAR' A
#
# COMPACT_ATOMS: atom_id res chain seq x y z
N ILE A 1 -9.18 6.81 -8.34
CA ILE A 1 -10.59 7.18 -8.09
C ILE A 1 -10.68 7.63 -6.64
N PRO A 2 -11.22 8.82 -6.32
CA PRO A 2 -11.42 9.20 -4.92
C PRO A 2 -12.31 8.13 -4.24
N GLY A 3 -11.82 7.49 -3.17
CA GLY A 3 -12.55 6.44 -2.46
C GLY A 3 -12.26 5.00 -2.89
N ASP A 4 -11.24 4.73 -3.70
CA ASP A 4 -10.86 3.37 -4.11
C ASP A 4 -10.10 2.55 -3.04
N GLY A 5 -9.96 3.06 -1.82
CA GLY A 5 -9.31 2.35 -0.70
C GLY A 5 -7.80 2.17 -0.83
N ARG A 6 -7.18 2.49 -1.97
CA ARG A 6 -5.72 2.37 -2.16
C ARG A 6 -4.94 3.32 -1.26
N CYS A 7 -5.52 4.47 -0.91
CA CYS A 7 -4.93 5.39 0.06
C CYS A 7 -4.73 4.75 1.44
N LEU A 8 -5.70 3.95 1.91
CA LEU A 8 -5.62 3.25 3.19
C LEU A 8 -4.50 2.21 3.16
N PHE A 9 -4.40 1.44 2.07
CA PHE A 9 -3.33 0.47 1.89
C PHE A 9 -1.94 1.14 1.97
N ARG A 10 -1.75 2.25 1.24
CA ARG A 10 -0.48 3.00 1.27
C ARG A 10 -0.12 3.49 2.67
N SER A 11 -1.08 4.04 3.42
CA SER A 11 -0.84 4.49 4.80
C SER A 11 -0.42 3.34 5.71
N VAL A 12 -1.08 2.17 5.62
CA VAL A 12 -0.73 0.99 6.42
C VAL A 12 0.62 0.41 6.02
N ALA A 13 0.87 0.23 4.72
CA ALA A 13 2.14 -0.27 4.20
C ALA A 13 3.31 0.63 4.61
N HIS A 14 3.12 1.95 4.52
CA HIS A 14 4.11 2.92 4.99
C HIS A 14 4.37 2.80 6.50
N GLY A 15 3.32 2.69 7.32
CA GLY A 15 3.45 2.48 8.77
C GLY A 15 4.20 1.19 9.12
N ALA A 16 3.87 0.08 8.45
CA ALA A 16 4.52 -1.21 8.64
C ALA A 16 6.01 -1.17 8.26
N CYS A 17 6.34 -0.48 7.16
CA CYS A 17 7.72 -0.25 6.73
C CYS A 17 8.51 0.57 7.74
N LEU A 18 7.95 1.66 8.26
CA LEU A 18 8.56 2.46 9.33
C LEU A 18 8.86 1.62 10.58
N VAL A 19 7.90 0.84 11.06
CA VAL A 19 8.08 -0.04 12.23
C VAL A 19 9.16 -1.10 11.96
N SER A 20 9.24 -1.59 10.72
CA SER A 20 10.23 -2.59 10.31
C SER A 20 11.60 -2.01 9.97
N GLY A 21 11.78 -0.68 9.99
CA GLY A 21 13.00 0.00 9.53
C GLY A 21 13.28 -0.18 8.02
N LYS A 22 12.26 -0.56 7.24
CA LYS A 22 12.35 -0.80 5.80
C LYS A 22 11.82 0.41 5.05
N LEU A 23 12.34 0.64 3.85
CA LEU A 23 11.76 1.64 2.96
C LEU A 23 10.38 1.14 2.47
N PRO A 24 9.40 2.05 2.35
CA PRO A 24 8.14 1.71 1.70
C PRO A 24 8.40 1.27 0.24
N PRO A 25 7.65 0.28 -0.27
CA PRO A 25 7.79 -0.16 -1.66
C PRO A 25 7.49 1.00 -2.62
N ASN A 26 7.96 0.92 -3.86
CA ASN A 26 7.67 1.96 -4.86
C ASN A 26 6.15 2.06 -5.12
N GLU A 27 5.69 3.20 -5.66
CA GLU A 27 4.26 3.48 -5.82
C GLU A 27 3.54 2.47 -6.72
N ASN A 28 4.18 2.04 -7.81
CA ASN A 28 3.61 1.04 -8.72
C ASN A 28 3.39 -0.31 -8.02
N LEU A 29 4.38 -0.79 -7.26
CA LEU A 29 4.29 -2.03 -6.51
C LEU A 29 3.24 -1.91 -5.39
N GLN A 30 3.14 -0.75 -4.73
CA GLN A 30 2.07 -0.51 -3.75
C GLN A 30 0.68 -0.56 -4.39
N GLN A 31 0.54 -0.07 -5.62
CA GLN A 31 -0.71 -0.11 -6.36
C GLN A 31 -1.06 -1.54 -6.76
N GLU A 32 -0.12 -2.30 -7.34
CA GLU A 32 -0.32 -3.71 -7.70
C GLU A 32 -0.73 -4.55 -6.50
N LEU A 33 -0.02 -4.43 -5.37
CA LEU A 33 -0.35 -5.16 -4.14
C LEU A 33 -1.73 -4.78 -3.60
N ALA A 34 -2.11 -3.50 -3.66
CA ALA A 34 -3.44 -3.05 -3.25
C ALA A 34 -4.53 -3.61 -4.16
N ASP A 35 -4.29 -3.67 -5.46
CA ASP A 35 -5.22 -4.20 -6.45
C ASP A 35 -5.35 -5.73 -6.32
N GLU A 36 -4.25 -6.46 -6.11
CA GLU A 36 -4.24 -7.90 -5.81
C GLU A 36 -5.03 -8.24 -4.55
N LEU A 37 -4.86 -7.46 -3.47
CA LEU A 37 -5.61 -7.65 -2.23
C LEU A 37 -7.11 -7.38 -2.40
N ARG A 38 -7.48 -6.42 -3.25
CA ARG A 38 -8.89 -6.13 -3.58
C ARG A 38 -9.52 -7.17 -4.47
N ALA A 39 -8.73 -7.86 -5.29
CA ALA A 39 -9.19 -8.91 -6.20
C ALA A 39 -9.45 -10.26 -5.49
N ARG A 40 -9.13 -10.36 -4.20
CA ARG A 40 -9.39 -11.52 -3.33
C ARG A 40 -10.57 -11.26 -2.40
#